data_AF-A0A2I0DVI2-F1
#
_entry.id   AF-A0A2I0DVI2-F1
#
_cell.length_a   1.000
_cell.length_b   1.000
_cell.length_c   1.000
_cell.angle_alpha   90.00
_cell.angle_beta   90.00
_cell.angle_gamma   90.00
#
_symmetry.space_group_name_H-M   'P 1'
#
loop_
_entity.id
_entity.type
_entity.pdbx_description
1 polymer ?
#
loop_
_entity_poly.entity_id
_entity_poly.type
_entity_poly.pdbx_seq_one_letter_code
_entity_poly.pdbx_strand_id
1 'polypeptide(L)'
;MINPLVIPIMPVLGVLTANLNELIRGEVVNLHPKLMIGIKTFNAAAAGFAFIWFALLVTAISISDQYSALTGALIIGLFLLGIAIYGIFKGAKFLSASTQVWIYRLALPLMALGSYLVVHFG
;
A
#
# COMPACT_ATOMS: atom_id res chain seq x y z
N MET A 1 -1.52 5.92 -22.38
CA MET A 1 -0.13 5.55 -22.00
C MET A 1 0.01 5.90 -20.53
N ILE A 2 0.58 5.01 -19.71
CA ILE A 2 0.69 5.25 -18.26
C ILE A 2 1.58 6.48 -18.00
N ASN A 3 1.07 7.42 -17.21
CA ASN A 3 1.85 8.57 -16.77
C ASN A 3 3.03 8.09 -15.91
N PRO A 4 4.27 8.59 -16.16
CA PRO A 4 5.44 8.23 -15.37
C PRO A 4 5.28 8.44 -13.86
N LEU A 5 4.40 9.34 -13.42
CA LEU A 5 4.09 9.55 -12.00
C LEU A 5 3.41 8.34 -11.33
N VAL A 6 2.65 7.54 -12.07
CA VAL A 6 1.96 6.35 -11.55
C VAL A 6 2.93 5.21 -11.28
N ILE A 7 4.03 5.15 -12.04
CA ILE A 7 5.05 4.09 -11.96
C ILE A 7 5.64 3.93 -10.55
N PRO A 8 6.03 5.00 -9.82
CA PRO A 8 6.49 4.87 -8.44
C PRO A 8 5.34 4.77 -7.41
N ILE A 9 4.16 5.35 -7.68
CA ILE A 9 3.07 5.38 -6.69
C ILE A 9 2.51 3.99 -6.43
N MET A 10 2.25 3.20 -7.48
CA MET A 10 1.63 1.89 -7.33
C MET A 10 2.50 0.89 -6.54
N PRO A 11 3.82 0.77 -6.81
CA PRO A 11 4.70 -0.05 -5.98
C PRO A 11 4.78 0.43 -4.54
N VAL A 12 4.78 1.75 -4.29
CA VAL A 12 4.77 2.29 -2.91
C VAL A 12 3.50 1.88 -2.18
N LEU A 13 2.33 1.96 -2.82
CA LEU A 13 1.07 1.48 -2.23
C LEU A 13 1.12 -0.03 -1.95
N GLY A 14 1.74 -0.82 -2.84
CA GLY A 14 1.98 -2.25 -2.62
C GLY A 14 2.87 -2.54 -1.41
N VAL A 15 3.99 -1.83 -1.30
CA VAL A 15 4.92 -1.89 -0.15
C VAL A 15 4.20 -1.56 1.16
N LEU A 16 3.42 -0.47 1.18
CA LEU A 16 2.64 -0.08 2.35
C LEU A 16 1.59 -1.15 2.71
N THR A 17 0.94 -1.74 1.71
CA THR A 17 -0.05 -2.80 1.92
C THR A 17 0.58 -4.03 2.54
N ALA A 18 1.76 -4.44 2.06
CA ALA A 18 2.50 -5.56 2.63
C ALA A 18 2.95 -5.29 4.07
N ASN A 19 3.39 -4.07 4.37
CA ASN A 19 3.73 -3.63 5.73
C ASN A 19 2.52 -3.67 6.69
N LEU A 20 1.33 -3.26 6.23
CA LEU A 20 0.10 -3.36 7.01
C LEU A 20 -0.34 -4.82 7.22
N ASN A 21 -0.13 -5.68 6.21
CA ASN A 21 -0.44 -7.11 6.34
C ASN A 21 0.44 -7.79 7.41
N GLU A 22 1.73 -7.47 7.47
CA GLU A 22 2.61 -7.95 8.56
C GLU A 22 2.10 -7.51 9.94
N LEU A 23 1.61 -6.28 10.06
CA LEU A 23 1.03 -5.78 11.31
C LEU A 23 -0.20 -6.59 11.70
N ILE A 24 -1.15 -6.76 10.78
CA ILE A 24 -2.41 -7.47 11.04
C ILE A 24 -2.16 -8.94 11.41
N ARG A 25 -1.13 -9.56 10.80
CA ARG A 25 -0.69 -10.93 11.12
C ARG A 25 0.13 -11.03 12.41
N GLY A 26 0.50 -9.91 13.02
CA GLY A 26 1.33 -9.88 14.23
C GLY A 26 2.81 -10.20 13.98
N GLU A 27 3.24 -10.29 12.72
CA GLU A 27 4.63 -10.64 12.33
C GLU A 27 5.63 -9.53 12.68
N VAL A 28 5.14 -8.30 12.86
CA VAL A 28 5.95 -7.12 13.22
C VAL A 28 6.69 -7.29 14.55
N VAL A 29 6.17 -8.08 15.49
CA VAL A 29 6.82 -8.33 16.79
C VAL A 29 8.18 -9.03 16.62
N ASN A 30 8.35 -9.83 15.56
CA ASN A 30 9.62 -10.51 15.28
C ASN A 30 10.74 -9.53 14.88
N LEU A 31 10.37 -8.38 14.30
CA LEU A 31 11.32 -7.37 13.81
C LEU A 31 11.43 -6.19 14.77
N HIS A 32 10.33 -5.81 15.41
CA HIS A 32 10.23 -4.69 16.34
C HIS A 32 9.58 -5.14 17.66
N PRO A 33 10.27 -5.94 18.50
CA PRO A 33 9.68 -6.56 19.68
C PRO A 33 9.23 -5.57 20.77
N LYS A 34 9.76 -4.34 20.73
CA LYS A 34 9.38 -3.26 21.66
C LYS A 34 8.28 -2.34 21.11
N LEU A 35 7.77 -2.62 19.91
CA LEU A 35 6.77 -1.78 19.27
C LEU A 35 5.40 -2.03 19.90
N MET A 36 4.93 -1.05 20.68
CA MET A 36 3.56 -1.06 21.20
C MET A 36 2.65 -0.24 20.30
N ILE A 37 1.59 -0.87 19.79
CA ILE A 37 0.61 -0.23 18.91
C ILE A 37 -0.70 -0.13 19.66
N GLY A 38 -1.13 1.11 19.92
CA GLY A 38 -2.43 1.35 20.55
C GLY A 38 -3.59 1.01 19.63
N ILE A 39 -4.75 0.65 20.22
CA ILE A 39 -5.94 0.20 19.49
C ILE A 39 -6.41 1.16 18.38
N LYS A 40 -6.29 2.48 18.60
CA LYS A 40 -6.65 3.49 17.59
C LYS A 40 -5.75 3.43 16.35
N THR A 41 -4.45 3.22 16.57
CA THR A 41 -3.48 3.09 15.46
C THR A 41 -3.68 1.77 14.72
N PHE A 42 -3.95 0.69 15.46
CA PHE A 42 -4.28 -0.60 14.85
C PHE A 42 -5.54 -0.52 13.99
N ASN A 43 -6.62 0.10 14.49
CA ASN A 43 -7.87 0.27 13.73
C ASN A 43 -7.66 1.12 12.48
N ALA A 44 -6.86 2.20 12.55
CA ALA A 44 -6.53 3.01 11.38
C ALA A 44 -5.76 2.21 10.32
N ALA A 45 -4.78 1.41 10.75
CA ALA A 45 -4.02 0.52 9.87
C ALA A 45 -4.91 -0.55 9.22
N ALA A 46 -5.77 -1.20 10.00
CA ALA A 46 -6.71 -2.20 9.50
C ALA A 46 -7.72 -1.60 8.51
N ALA A 47 -8.24 -0.40 8.79
CA ALA A 47 -9.10 0.33 7.87
C ALA A 47 -8.37 0.68 6.56
N GLY A 48 -7.13 1.16 6.64
CA GLY A 48 -6.30 1.44 5.46
C GLY A 48 -6.03 0.18 4.63
N PHE A 49 -5.75 -0.95 5.28
CA PHE A 49 -5.56 -2.24 4.62
C PHE A 49 -6.83 -2.76 3.94
N ALA A 50 -8.00 -2.63 4.58
CA ALA A 50 -9.25 -3.00 3.94
C ALA A 50 -9.57 -2.08 2.75
N PHE A 51 -9.37 -0.77 2.93
CA PHE A 51 -9.68 0.25 1.93
C PHE A 51 -8.88 0.06 0.63
N ILE A 52 -7.57 -0.21 0.72
CA ILE A 52 -6.70 -0.24 -0.47
C ILE A 52 -7.15 -1.29 -1.49
N TRP A 53 -7.72 -2.43 -1.08
CA TRP A 53 -8.20 -3.46 -2.00
C TRP A 53 -9.39 -2.99 -2.83
N PHE A 54 -10.34 -2.27 -2.20
CA PHE A 54 -11.46 -1.66 -2.92
C PHE A 54 -10.98 -0.51 -3.81
N ALA A 55 -10.09 0.33 -3.30
CA ALA A 55 -9.54 1.45 -4.06
C ALA A 55 -8.75 0.98 -5.28
N LEU A 56 -7.97 -0.10 -5.16
CA LEU A 56 -7.25 -0.73 -6.26
C LEU A 56 -8.21 -1.25 -7.35
N LEU A 57 -9.31 -1.88 -6.95
CA LEU A 57 -10.32 -2.37 -7.89
C LEU A 57 -10.98 -1.23 -8.67
N VAL A 58 -11.42 -0.17 -7.98
CA VAL A 58 -11.99 1.01 -8.62
C VAL A 58 -10.98 1.69 -9.54
N THR A 59 -9.72 1.79 -9.11
CA THR A 59 -8.63 2.38 -9.90
C THR A 59 -8.38 1.59 -11.18
N ALA A 60 -8.28 0.26 -11.07
CA ALA A 60 -8.03 -0.60 -12.21
C ALA A 60 -9.18 -0.57 -13.23
N ILE A 61 -10.43 -0.58 -12.77
CA ILE A 61 -11.61 -0.45 -13.65
C ILE A 61 -11.60 0.91 -14.36
N SER A 62 -11.45 2.00 -13.61
CA SER A 62 -11.49 3.36 -14.16
C SER A 62 -10.44 3.57 -15.26
N ILE A 63 -9.22 3.07 -15.05
CA ILE A 63 -8.13 3.20 -16.03
C ILE A 63 -8.29 2.23 -17.20
N SER A 64 -8.85 1.04 -16.95
CA SER A 64 -9.16 0.08 -18.03
C SER A 64 -10.18 0.67 -19.00
N ASP A 65 -11.22 1.31 -18.47
CA ASP A 65 -12.29 1.93 -19.26
C ASP A 65 -11.80 3.15 -20.04
N GLN A 66 -10.94 3.97 -19.44
CA GLN A 66 -10.43 5.19 -20.09
C GLN A 66 -9.36 4.94 -21.16
N TYR A 67 -8.51 3.93 -20.98
CA TYR A 67 -7.36 3.72 -21.87
C TYR A 67 -7.34 2.33 -22.52
N SER A 68 -7.20 1.27 -21.72
CA SER A 68 -7.23 -0.13 -22.18
C SER A 68 -7.10 -1.10 -21.02
N ALA A 69 -7.65 -2.31 -21.18
CA ALA A 69 -7.49 -3.41 -20.22
C ALA A 69 -6.01 -3.73 -19.90
N LEU A 70 -5.10 -3.59 -20.88
CA LEU A 70 -3.66 -3.79 -20.66
C LEU A 70 -3.08 -2.76 -19.68
N THR A 71 -3.55 -1.51 -19.74
CA THR A 71 -3.10 -0.43 -18.84
C THR A 71 -3.55 -0.71 -17.41
N GLY A 72 -4.81 -1.10 -17.22
CA GLY A 72 -5.30 -1.54 -15.91
C GLY A 72 -4.53 -2.73 -15.35
N ALA A 73 -4.22 -3.73 -16.19
CA ALA A 73 -3.41 -4.88 -15.80
C ALA A 73 -1.99 -4.49 -15.36
N LEU A 74 -1.34 -3.56 -16.07
CA LEU A 74 -0.02 -3.05 -15.71
C LEU A 74 -0.01 -2.34 -14.36
N ILE A 75 -1.05 -1.57 -14.04
CA ILE A 75 -1.20 -0.88 -12.76
C ILE A 75 -1.32 -1.87 -11.60
N ILE A 76 -2.15 -2.91 -11.77
CA ILE A 76 -2.22 -4.01 -10.80
C ILE A 76 -0.85 -4.70 -10.69
N GLY A 77 -0.17 -4.94 -11.81
CA GLY A 77 1.16 -5.53 -11.85
C GLY A 77 2.19 -4.72 -11.03
N LEU A 78 2.20 -3.40 -11.17
CA LEU A 78 3.07 -2.51 -10.40
C LEU A 78 2.79 -2.55 -8.89
N PHE A 79 1.52 -2.61 -8.51
CA PHE A 79 1.13 -2.77 -7.11
C PHE A 79 1.60 -4.10 -6.52
N LEU A 80 1.36 -5.20 -7.24
CA LEU A 80 1.81 -6.54 -6.84
C LEU A 80 3.34 -6.63 -6.77
N LEU A 81 4.05 -5.97 -7.68
CA LEU A 81 5.50 -5.85 -7.64
C LEU A 81 5.98 -5.16 -6.37
N GLY A 82 5.29 -4.12 -5.89
CA GLY A 82 5.56 -3.51 -4.59
C GLY A 82 5.43 -4.47 -3.41
N ILE A 83 4.35 -5.26 -3.39
CA ILE A 83 4.13 -6.32 -2.39
C ILE A 83 5.27 -7.35 -2.44
N ALA A 84 5.59 -7.83 -3.64
CA ALA A 84 6.62 -8.84 -3.84
C ALA A 84 8.00 -8.36 -3.39
N ILE A 85 8.40 -7.14 -3.78
CA ILE A 85 9.66 -6.53 -3.34
C ILE A 85 9.70 -6.44 -1.82
N TYR A 86 8.64 -5.93 -1.19
CA TYR A 86 8.59 -5.83 0.27
C TYR A 86 8.76 -7.20 0.95
N GLY A 87 8.06 -8.23 0.45
CA GLY A 87 8.12 -9.58 0.99
C GLY A 87 9.49 -10.24 0.83
N ILE A 88 10.12 -10.11 -0.34
CA ILE A 88 11.44 -10.70 -0.64
C ILE A 88 12.52 -10.06 0.22
N PHE A 89 12.53 -8.73 0.32
CA PHE A 89 13.58 -7.99 1.04
C PHE A 89 13.27 -7.80 2.54
N LYS A 90 12.10 -8.23 3.00
CA LYS A 90 11.60 -8.00 4.38
C LYS A 90 11.64 -6.51 4.73
N GLY A 91 10.88 -5.71 3.98
CA GLY A 91 10.97 -4.24 3.99
C GLY A 91 10.87 -3.59 5.38
N ALA A 92 10.18 -4.21 6.34
CA ALA A 92 10.12 -3.76 7.74
C ALA A 92 11.49 -3.62 8.42
N LYS A 93 12.53 -4.31 7.93
CA LYS A 93 13.91 -4.20 8.44
C LYS A 93 14.54 -2.83 8.21
N PHE A 94 14.11 -2.12 7.16
CA PHE A 94 14.66 -0.81 6.81
C PHE A 94 13.91 0.35 7.47
N LEU A 95 12.83 0.06 8.21
CA LEU A 95 12.00 1.06 8.87
C LEU A 95 12.28 1.07 10.38
N SER A 96 12.47 2.25 10.95
CA SER A 96 12.55 2.39 12.40
C SER A 96 11.19 2.14 13.06
N ALA A 97 11.20 1.78 14.35
CA ALA A 97 9.98 1.64 15.15
C ALA A 97 9.09 2.90 15.12
N SER A 98 9.68 4.10 15.18
CA SER A 98 8.92 5.35 15.11
C SER A 98 8.27 5.53 13.73
N THR A 99 9.01 5.23 12.66
CA THR A 99 8.51 5.31 11.28
C THR A 99 7.35 4.34 11.04
N GLN A 100 7.45 3.10 11.54
CA GLN A 100 6.38 2.10 11.48
C GLN A 100 5.08 2.63 12.09
N VAL A 101 5.13 3.22 13.30
CA VAL A 101 3.94 3.79 13.95
C VAL A 101 3.29 4.87 13.11
N TRP A 102 4.09 5.76 12.50
CA TRP A 102 3.55 6.82 11.65
C TRP A 102 2.92 6.29 10.36
N ILE A 103 3.55 5.29 9.73
CA ILE A 103 2.96 4.60 8.58
C ILE A 103 1.59 4.02 8.94
N TYR A 104 1.47 3.38 10.10
CA TYR A 104 0.19 2.81 10.56
C TYR A 104 -0.88 3.87 10.84
N ARG A 105 -0.49 4.99 11.45
CA ARG A 105 -1.42 6.11 11.72
C ARG A 105 -1.91 6.78 10.45
N LEU A 106 -1.03 6.87 9.45
CA LEU A 106 -1.30 7.53 8.16
C LEU A 106 -1.74 6.54 7.08
N ALA A 107 -1.95 5.26 7.40
CA ALA A 107 -2.26 4.22 6.42
C ALA A 107 -3.46 4.60 5.56
N LEU A 108 -4.61 4.89 6.17
CA LEU A 108 -5.82 5.25 5.45
C LEU A 108 -5.66 6.48 4.54
N PRO A 109 -5.17 7.64 5.01
CA PRO A 109 -4.99 8.80 4.13
C PRO A 109 -3.95 8.57 3.03
N LEU A 110 -2.86 7.83 3.29
CA LEU A 110 -1.87 7.49 2.28
C LEU A 110 -2.46 6.60 1.17
N MET A 111 -3.25 5.60 1.55
CA MET A 111 -3.92 4.72 0.58
C MET A 111 -4.93 5.52 -0.26
N ALA A 112 -5.76 6.34 0.37
CA ALA A 112 -6.75 7.17 -0.32
C ALA A 112 -6.10 8.18 -1.28
N LEU A 113 -5.08 8.90 -0.82
CA LEU A 113 -4.36 9.87 -1.64
C LEU A 113 -3.66 9.19 -2.82
N GLY A 114 -2.94 8.09 -2.57
CA GLY A 114 -2.22 7.40 -3.63
C GLY A 114 -3.16 6.84 -4.70
N SER A 115 -4.27 6.21 -4.30
CA SER A 115 -5.27 5.73 -5.25
C SER A 115 -5.92 6.88 -6.02
N TYR A 116 -6.25 8.00 -5.36
CA TYR A 116 -6.78 9.19 -6.03
C TYR A 116 -5.81 9.74 -7.09
N LEU A 117 -4.52 9.88 -6.73
CA LEU A 117 -3.49 10.34 -7.66
C LEU A 117 -3.36 9.39 -8.86
N VAL A 118 -3.46 8.09 -8.65
CA VAL A 118 -3.38 7.11 -9.75
C VAL A 118 -4.60 7.21 -10.66
N VAL A 119 -5.81 7.36 -10.12
CA VAL A 119 -7.02 7.56 -10.95
C VAL A 119 -6.94 8.85 -11.75
N HIS A 120 -6.39 9.92 -11.18
CA HIS A 120 -6.36 11.22 -11.84
C HIS A 120 -5.22 11.36 -12.87
N PHE A 121 -4.07 10.76 -12.58
CA PHE A 121 -2.88 10.87 -13.43
C PHE A 121 -2.63 9.65 -14.30
N GLY A 122 -3.23 8.49 -14.01
CA GLY A 122 -3.01 7.22 -14.70
C GLY A 122 -3.69 7.11 -16.04
#